data_AF-A0A518IE53-F1
#
_entry.id   AF-A0A518IE53-F1
#
_cell.length_a   1.000
_cell.length_b   1.000
_cell.length_c   1.000
_cell.angle_alpha   90.00
_cell.angle_beta   90.00
_cell.angle_gamma   90.00
#
_symmetry.space_group_name_H-M   'P 1'
#
loop_
_entity.id
_entity.type
_entity.pdbx_description
1 polymer ?
#
loop_
_entity_poly.entity_id
_entity_poly.type
_entity_poly.pdbx_seq_one_letter_code
_entity_poly.pdbx_strand_id
1 'polypeptide(L)'
;MDILRAKAPDMVLTELWSCLLAYNLIRLKMLQSGIATDRDPRSLSFTTTQQMLAASWLLGAVTKVTHEMVTLGQQVPCSERVGHRTGRTEPRANKRRTKVLALLKQPRYHYHQQRKAIV
;
A
#
# COMPACT_ATOMS: atom_id res chain seq x y z
N MET A 1 1.92 1.01 -10.97
CA MET A 1 1.44 0.38 -12.21
C MET A 1 2.49 0.66 -13.26
N ASP A 2 3.48 -0.23 -13.38
CA ASP A 2 4.60 0.00 -14.32
C ASP A 2 4.39 -0.74 -15.66
N ILE A 3 3.49 -1.74 -15.70
CA ILE A 3 3.26 -2.59 -16.87
C ILE A 3 1.76 -2.83 -16.99
N LEU A 4 1.16 -2.35 -18.09
CA LEU A 4 -0.23 -2.61 -18.46
C LEU A 4 -0.28 -3.83 -19.38
N ARG A 5 -1.33 -4.65 -19.24
CA ARG A 5 -1.50 -5.91 -19.99
C ARG A 5 -2.37 -5.74 -21.23
N ALA A 6 -3.29 -4.78 -21.22
CA ALA A 6 -4.15 -4.47 -22.34
C ALA A 6 -3.34 -4.04 -23.57
N LYS A 7 -3.82 -4.44 -24.75
CA LYS A 7 -3.16 -4.15 -26.05
C LYS A 7 -3.92 -3.13 -26.90
N ALA A 8 -5.24 -3.04 -26.74
CA ALA A 8 -6.06 -2.06 -27.42
C ALA A 8 -6.10 -0.73 -26.64
N PRO A 9 -6.07 0.45 -27.30
CA PRO A 9 -6.05 1.75 -26.62
C PRO A 9 -7.18 1.92 -25.59
N ASP A 10 -8.40 1.56 -25.95
CA ASP A 10 -9.57 1.69 -25.07
C ASP A 10 -9.46 0.77 -23.84
N MET A 11 -8.91 -0.43 -24.02
CA MET A 11 -8.67 -1.38 -22.94
C MET A 11 -7.55 -0.94 -22.01
N VAL A 12 -6.53 -0.26 -22.55
CA VAL A 12 -5.44 0.35 -21.76
C VAL A 12 -5.99 1.44 -20.85
N LEU A 13 -6.86 2.30 -21.36
CA LEU A 13 -7.53 3.31 -20.53
C LEU A 13 -8.39 2.67 -19.44
N THR A 14 -9.14 1.63 -19.79
CA THR A 14 -9.97 0.88 -18.83
C THR A 14 -9.12 0.24 -17.73
N GLU A 15 -8.00 -0.38 -18.09
CA GLU A 15 -7.06 -0.97 -17.13
C GLU A 15 -6.50 0.10 -16.21
N LEU A 16 -6.06 1.24 -16.76
CA LEU A 16 -5.51 2.35 -15.99
C LEU A 16 -6.53 2.89 -14.96
N TRP A 17 -7.75 3.18 -15.41
CA TRP A 17 -8.81 3.70 -14.55
C TRP A 17 -9.24 2.71 -13.48
N SER A 18 -9.35 1.42 -13.83
CA SER A 18 -9.66 0.35 -12.88
C SER A 18 -8.58 0.26 -11.78
N CYS A 19 -7.32 0.37 -12.18
CA CYS A 19 -6.18 0.36 -11.26
C CYS A 19 -6.19 1.57 -10.31
N LEU A 20 -6.45 2.77 -10.83
CA LEU A 20 -6.57 3.99 -10.02
C LEU A 20 -7.75 3.91 -9.06
N LEU A 21 -8.90 3.44 -9.54
CA LEU A 21 -10.09 3.25 -8.72
C LEU A 21 -9.82 2.28 -7.57
N ALA A 22 -9.28 1.09 -7.87
CA ALA A 22 -8.95 0.08 -6.87
C ALA A 22 -7.97 0.64 -5.82
N TYR A 23 -6.92 1.33 -6.26
CA TYR A 23 -5.96 1.97 -5.35
C TYR A 23 -6.64 2.96 -4.40
N ASN A 24 -7.48 3.84 -4.94
CA ASN A 24 -8.16 4.86 -4.16
C ASN A 24 -9.20 4.26 -3.20
N LEU A 25 -9.94 3.22 -3.60
CA LEU A 25 -10.89 2.53 -2.73
C LEU A 25 -10.19 1.82 -1.57
N ILE A 26 -9.05 1.16 -1.84
CA ILE A 26 -8.24 0.55 -0.78
C ILE A 26 -7.74 1.64 0.18
N ARG A 27 -7.24 2.77 -0.33
CA ARG A 27 -6.78 3.90 0.51
C ARG A 27 -7.90 4.54 1.32
N LEU A 28 -9.09 4.68 0.75
CA LEU A 28 -10.27 5.16 1.46
C LEU A 28 -10.63 4.20 2.60
N LYS A 29 -10.60 2.89 2.35
CA LYS A 29 -10.87 1.91 3.40
C LYS A 29 -9.83 1.97 4.53
N MET A 30 -8.55 2.12 4.19
CA MET A 30 -7.49 2.36 5.19
C MET A 30 -7.77 3.63 6.02
N LEU A 31 -8.19 4.72 5.39
CA LEU A 31 -8.54 5.96 6.10
C LEU A 31 -9.70 5.74 7.10
N GLN A 32 -10.77 5.07 6.65
CA GLN A 32 -11.92 4.75 7.51
C GLN A 32 -11.51 3.88 8.71
N SER A 33 -10.68 2.85 8.48
CA SER A 33 -10.13 2.00 9.54
C SER A 33 -9.23 2.77 10.51
N GLY A 34 -8.40 3.69 9.98
CA GLY A 34 -7.54 4.54 10.79
C GLY A 34 -8.33 5.46 11.71
N ILE A 35 -9.38 6.11 11.19
CA ILE A 35 -10.28 6.95 12.00
C ILE A 35 -10.98 6.11 13.07
N ALA A 36 -11.49 4.93 12.72
CA ALA A 36 -12.22 4.06 13.65
C ALA A 36 -11.35 3.48 14.78
N THR A 37 -10.02 3.46 14.62
CA THR A 37 -9.08 2.85 15.58
C THR A 37 -8.05 3.83 16.14
N ASP A 38 -8.21 5.13 15.85
CA ASP A 38 -7.26 6.19 16.20
C ASP A 38 -5.81 5.91 15.75
N ARG A 39 -5.66 5.45 14.50
CA ARG A 39 -4.36 5.15 13.88
C ARG A 39 -4.14 5.96 12.63
N ASP A 40 -2.90 6.43 12.44
CA ASP A 40 -2.47 7.06 11.19
C ASP A 40 -2.71 6.08 10.02
N PRO A 41 -3.47 6.46 8.98
CA PRO A 41 -3.70 5.63 7.79
C PRO A 41 -2.40 5.17 7.12
N ARG A 42 -1.31 5.94 7.23
CA ARG A 42 0.01 5.53 6.69
C ARG A 42 0.65 4.40 7.49
N SER A 43 0.18 4.16 8.71
CA SER A 43 0.64 3.08 9.59
C SER A 43 -0.04 1.72 9.33
N LEU A 44 -1.03 1.69 8.43
CA LEU A 44 -1.82 0.51 8.09
C LEU A 44 -1.23 -0.23 6.88
N SER A 45 -1.48 -1.54 6.81
CA SER A 45 -1.02 -2.37 5.70
C SER A 45 -1.94 -2.24 4.49
N PHE A 46 -1.39 -1.74 3.38
CA PHE A 46 -2.11 -1.72 2.09
C PHE A 46 -2.48 -3.14 1.65
N THR A 47 -1.55 -4.09 1.76
CA THR A 47 -1.74 -5.47 1.32
C THR A 47 -2.84 -6.17 2.11
N THR A 48 -2.85 -6.02 3.44
CA THR A 48 -3.88 -6.61 4.30
C THR A 48 -5.25 -6.05 3.98
N THR A 49 -5.34 -4.74 3.74
CA THR A 49 -6.60 -4.08 3.35
C THR A 49 -7.10 -4.58 1.99
N GLN A 50 -6.19 -4.72 1.01
CA GLN A 50 -6.53 -5.26 -0.31
C GLN A 50 -7.05 -6.70 -0.22
N GLN A 51 -6.37 -7.57 0.53
CA GLN A 51 -6.76 -8.97 0.69
C GLN A 51 -8.12 -9.10 1.38
N MET A 52 -8.33 -8.31 2.44
CA MET A 52 -9.62 -8.25 3.13
C MET A 52 -10.75 -7.86 2.17
N LEU A 53 -10.58 -6.77 1.42
CA LEU A 53 -11.60 -6.31 0.46
C LEU A 53 -11.87 -7.37 -0.60
N ALA A 54 -10.82 -7.99 -1.16
CA ALA A 54 -10.95 -9.03 -2.17
C ALA A 54 -11.72 -10.26 -1.65
N ALA A 55 -11.48 -10.65 -0.39
CA ALA A 55 -12.16 -11.78 0.24
C ALA A 55 -13.61 -11.47 0.63
N SER A 56 -13.90 -10.23 1.05
CA SER A 56 -15.20 -9.87 1.62
C SER A 56 -16.21 -9.36 0.59
N TRP A 57 -15.77 -8.87 -0.57
CA TRP A 57 -16.67 -8.15 -1.50
C TRP A 57 -17.81 -9.04 -2.01
N LEU A 58 -17.50 -10.28 -2.43
CA LEU A 58 -18.47 -11.19 -3.00
C LEU A 58 -19.45 -11.68 -1.92
N LEU A 59 -18.92 -11.98 -0.73
CA LEU A 59 -19.74 -12.32 0.42
C LEU A 59 -20.76 -11.22 0.71
N GLY A 60 -20.30 -9.96 0.80
CA GLY A 60 -21.19 -8.82 1.07
C GLY A 60 -22.22 -8.57 -0.03
N ALA A 61 -21.89 -8.90 -1.29
CA ALA A 61 -22.84 -8.81 -2.39
C ALA A 61 -23.97 -9.87 -2.30
N VAL A 62 -23.64 -11.07 -1.84
CA VAL A 62 -24.59 -12.20 -1.76
C VAL A 62 -25.42 -12.14 -0.47
N THR A 63 -24.79 -11.93 0.68
CA THR A 63 -25.45 -12.00 2.00
C THR A 63 -25.93 -10.66 2.50
N LYS A 64 -25.68 -9.57 1.75
CA LYS A 64 -25.70 -8.18 2.22
C LYS A 64 -24.64 -7.94 3.30
N VAL A 65 -24.28 -6.67 3.45
CA VAL A 65 -23.30 -6.23 4.44
C VAL A 65 -23.94 -6.24 5.83
N THR A 66 -23.42 -7.09 6.72
CA THR A 66 -23.84 -7.12 8.14
C THR A 66 -23.02 -6.15 8.98
N HIS A 67 -23.51 -5.82 10.17
CA HIS A 67 -22.77 -4.99 11.13
C HIS A 67 -21.41 -5.62 11.49
N GLU A 68 -21.36 -6.94 11.71
CA GLU A 68 -20.12 -7.67 12.00
C GLU A 68 -19.09 -7.54 10.89
N MET A 69 -19.52 -7.61 9.62
CA MET A 69 -18.64 -7.41 8.47
C MET A 69 -18.08 -5.99 8.42
N VAL A 70 -18.87 -4.98 8.80
CA VAL A 70 -18.42 -3.59 8.89
C VAL A 70 -17.34 -3.45 9.98
N THR A 71 -17.59 -3.99 11.16
CA THR A 71 -16.66 -3.97 12.29
C THR A 71 -15.35 -4.69 11.97
N LEU A 72 -15.42 -5.91 11.44
CA LEU A 72 -14.25 -6.66 10.98
C LEU A 72 -13.52 -5.89 9.88
N GLY A 73 -14.27 -5.30 8.95
CA GLY A 73 -13.73 -4.47 7.89
C GLY A 73 -12.95 -3.26 8.40
N GLN A 74 -13.31 -2.71 9.57
CA GLN A 74 -12.57 -1.62 10.19
C GLN A 74 -11.32 -2.11 10.93
N GLN A 75 -11.41 -3.27 11.60
CA GLN A 75 -10.33 -3.81 12.44
C GLN A 75 -9.22 -4.50 11.66
N VAL A 76 -9.53 -5.26 10.61
CA VAL A 76 -8.55 -6.07 9.87
C VAL A 76 -7.41 -5.23 9.25
N PRO A 77 -7.66 -4.06 8.63
CA PRO A 77 -6.58 -3.19 8.14
C PRO A 77 -5.60 -2.74 9.25
N CYS A 78 -6.06 -2.76 10.51
CA CYS A 78 -5.34 -2.34 11.70
C CYS A 78 -4.70 -3.52 12.46
N SER A 79 -4.83 -4.77 12.01
CA SER A 79 -4.22 -5.92 12.68
C SER A 79 -2.69 -5.84 12.70
N GLU A 80 -2.11 -5.17 11.70
CA GLU A 80 -0.67 -5.00 11.57
C GLU A 80 -0.26 -3.52 11.68
N ARG A 81 0.98 -3.27 12.10
CA ARG A 81 1.60 -1.94 12.05
C ARG A 81 2.69 -1.93 11.00
N VAL A 82 2.48 -1.11 9.98
CA VAL A 82 3.38 -0.93 8.83
C VAL A 82 3.95 0.48 8.86
N GLY A 83 5.17 0.66 8.36
CA GLY A 83 5.91 1.92 8.51
C GLY A 83 6.68 2.00 9.83
N HIS A 84 7.67 2.89 9.89
CA HIS A 84 8.50 3.13 11.09
C HIS A 84 9.14 1.88 11.71
N ARG A 85 9.62 0.95 10.87
CA ARG A 85 10.47 -0.14 11.34
C ARG A 85 11.85 0.44 11.69
N THR A 86 12.18 0.45 12.97
CA THR A 86 13.48 0.89 13.47
C THR A 86 14.59 0.14 12.72
N GLY A 87 15.58 0.89 12.23
CA GLY A 87 16.69 0.34 11.44
C GLY A 87 16.43 0.15 9.93
N ARG A 88 15.20 0.34 9.42
CA ARG A 88 14.87 0.17 7.98
C ARG A 88 14.72 1.49 7.23
N THR A 89 15.66 2.43 7.43
CA THR A 89 15.73 3.65 6.63
C THR A 89 16.83 3.51 5.58
N GLU A 90 16.44 2.99 4.42
CA GLU A 90 17.34 2.76 3.28
C GLU A 90 17.43 4.01 2.38
N PRO A 91 18.55 4.24 1.69
CA PRO A 91 18.67 5.31 0.71
C PRO A 91 17.66 5.10 -0.43
N ARG A 92 17.04 6.18 -0.91
CA ARG A 92 16.13 6.15 -2.08
C ARG A 92 16.95 6.07 -3.37
N ALA A 93 17.65 4.95 -3.58
CA ALA A 93 18.56 4.72 -4.70
C ALA A 93 18.50 3.27 -5.22
N ASN A 94 18.76 3.06 -6.51
CA ASN A 94 18.68 1.75 -7.17
C ASN A 94 20.01 0.99 -7.09
N LYS A 95 19.98 -0.32 -6.79
CA LYS A 95 21.21 -1.14 -6.75
C LYS A 95 21.67 -1.65 -8.12
N ARG A 96 20.75 -2.01 -9.03
CA ARG A 96 21.11 -2.73 -10.27
C ARG A 96 20.33 -2.36 -11.54
N ARG A 97 19.12 -1.78 -11.45
CA ARG A 97 18.28 -1.47 -12.63
C ARG A 97 17.97 0.02 -12.72
N THR A 98 17.96 0.56 -13.93
CA THR A 98 17.60 1.96 -14.18
C THR A 98 16.09 2.15 -13.99
N LYS A 99 15.67 2.50 -12.79
CA LYS A 99 14.45 3.32 -12.61
C LYS A 99 14.86 4.80 -12.63
N VAL A 100 13.90 5.70 -12.61
CA VAL A 100 14.06 7.18 -12.53
C VAL A 100 14.81 7.67 -11.26
N LEU A 101 15.37 6.76 -10.45
CA LEU A 101 16.11 7.07 -9.22
C LEU A 101 17.62 6.88 -9.43
N ALA A 102 18.42 7.71 -8.74
CA ALA A 102 19.87 7.60 -8.75
C ALA A 102 20.36 6.20 -8.35
N LEU A 103 21.51 5.79 -8.91
CA LEU A 103 22.15 4.52 -8.54
C LEU A 103 22.81 4.63 -7.16
N LEU A 104 22.72 3.55 -6.38
CA LEU A 104 23.43 3.41 -5.11
C LEU A 104 24.90 3.05 -5.41
N LYS A 105 25.76 4.07 -5.45
CA LYS A 105 27.19 3.93 -5.76
C LYS A 105 28.07 3.51 -4.58
N GLN A 106 27.54 3.55 -3.36
CA GLN A 106 28.28 3.22 -2.14
C GLN A 106 27.61 2.05 -1.38
N PRO A 107 28.38 1.23 -0.65
CA PRO A 107 27.81 0.23 0.26
C PRO A 107 26.86 0.88 1.29
N ARG A 108 25.78 0.18 1.64
CA ARG A 108 24.74 0.70 2.55
C ARG A 108 25.29 1.14 3.91
N TYR A 109 26.30 0.44 4.41
CA TYR A 109 26.93 0.76 5.69
C TYR A 109 27.52 2.18 5.71
N HIS A 110 28.21 2.62 4.65
CA HIS A 110 28.73 3.98 4.55
C HIS A 110 27.61 5.03 4.53
N TYR A 111 26.50 4.76 3.84
CA TYR A 111 25.32 5.62 3.89
C TYR A 111 24.76 5.75 5.32
N HIS A 112 24.66 4.65 6.06
CA HIS A 112 24.20 4.69 7.45
C HIS A 112 25.15 5.47 8.37
N GLN A 113 26.46 5.36 8.17
CA GLN A 113 27.45 6.16 8.89
C GLN A 113 27.31 7.67 8.57
N GLN A 114 27.25 8.04 7.29
CA GLN A 114 27.07 9.43 6.86
C GLN A 114 25.79 10.03 7.44
N ARG A 115 24.69 9.28 7.42
CA ARG A 115 23.42 9.78 7.96
C ARG A 115 23.45 9.97 9.47
N LYS A 116 24.12 9.07 10.22
CA LYS A 116 24.31 9.23 11.67
C LYS A 116 25.18 10.43 12.04
N ALA A 117 26.00 10.93 11.11
CA ALA A 117 26.82 12.12 11.32
C ALA A 117 26.07 13.43 11.02
N ILE A 118 24.93 13.37 10.33
CA ILE A 118 24.12 14.53 9.90
C ILE A 118 22.91 14.76 10.82
N VAL A 119 22.42 13.73 11.49
CA VAL A 119 21.31 13.75 12.46
C VAL A 119 21.86 13.78 13.86
#